data_AF-A0A1Y6KA97-F1
#
_entry.id   AF-A0A1Y6KA97-F1
#
_cell.length_a   1.000
_cell.length_b   1.000
_cell.length_c   1.000
_cell.angle_alpha   90.00
_cell.angle_beta   90.00
_cell.angle_gamma   90.00
#
_symmetry.space_group_name_H-M   'P 1'
#
loop_
_entity.id
_entity.type
_entity.pdbx_description
1 polymer ?
#
loop_
_entity_poly.entity_id
_entity_poly.type
_entity_poly.pdbx_seq_one_letter_code
_entity_poly.pdbx_strand_id
1 'polypeptide(L)'
;MRPARCRRGCTELLRRGLPAICLETQHVRAALHAQRNKTDRADALGIAHIMRTGWFWRAHIKTAPCYRLRLLLTHRRNLKRNCSISRMRSGTR
;
A
#
# COMPACT_ATOMS: atom_id res chain seq x y z
N MET A 1 -10.53 2.86 1.76
CA MET A 1 -10.27 1.47 1.29
C MET A 1 -9.46 0.72 2.33
N ARG A 2 -9.91 -0.44 2.84
CA ARG A 2 -9.06 -1.31 3.67
C ARG A 2 -7.94 -1.90 2.78
N PRO A 3 -6.65 -1.83 3.16
CA PRO A 3 -5.52 -2.22 2.29
C PRO A 3 -5.58 -3.70 1.84
N ALA A 4 -6.26 -4.56 2.61
CA ALA A 4 -6.47 -5.97 2.26
C ALA A 4 -7.45 -6.21 1.09
N ARG A 5 -8.36 -5.27 0.81
CA ARG A 5 -9.36 -5.40 -0.28
C ARG A 5 -8.73 -5.02 -1.63
N CYS A 6 -7.96 -3.93 -1.61
CA CYS A 6 -6.93 -3.53 -2.59
C CYS A 6 -6.17 -4.70 -3.21
N ARG A 7 -5.44 -5.38 -2.33
CA ARG A 7 -4.51 -6.46 -2.68
C ARG A 7 -5.18 -7.61 -3.42
N ARG A 8 -6.30 -8.13 -2.90
CA ARG A 8 -6.98 -9.29 -3.50
C ARG A 8 -7.45 -9.00 -4.92
N GLY A 9 -8.06 -7.84 -5.14
CA GLY A 9 -8.54 -7.45 -6.47
C GLY A 9 -7.42 -7.36 -7.52
N CYS A 10 -6.38 -6.57 -7.24
CA CYS A 10 -5.27 -6.41 -8.19
C CYS A 10 -4.51 -7.74 -8.43
N THR A 11 -4.39 -8.65 -7.45
CA THR A 11 -3.74 -9.96 -7.67
C THR A 11 -4.56 -10.94 -8.48
N GLU A 12 -5.89 -11.01 -8.27
CA GLU A 12 -6.73 -11.93 -9.05
C GLU A 12 -6.81 -11.52 -10.52
N LEU A 13 -6.84 -10.21 -10.81
CA LEU A 13 -6.83 -9.72 -12.18
C LEU A 13 -5.53 -10.08 -12.91
N LEU A 14 -4.38 -9.87 -12.24
CA LEU A 14 -3.08 -10.26 -12.80
C LEU A 14 -2.96 -11.78 -13.00
N ARG A 15 -3.51 -12.60 -12.09
CA ARG A 15 -3.56 -14.06 -12.26
C ARG A 15 -4.38 -14.50 -13.47
N ARG A 16 -5.43 -13.74 -13.80
CA ARG A 16 -6.25 -13.97 -14.99
C ARG A 16 -5.62 -13.40 -16.27
N GLY A 17 -4.39 -12.88 -16.21
CA GLY A 17 -3.69 -12.31 -17.35
C GLY A 17 -4.17 -10.91 -17.76
N LEU A 18 -4.99 -10.26 -16.93
CA LEU A 18 -5.50 -8.93 -17.22
C LEU A 18 -4.54 -7.85 -16.72
N PRO A 19 -4.22 -6.83 -17.54
CA PRO A 19 -3.38 -5.73 -17.10
C PRO A 19 -4.12 -4.91 -16.04
N ALA A 20 -3.61 -4.92 -14.81
CA ALA A 20 -4.17 -4.17 -13.70
C ALA A 20 -3.13 -3.24 -13.07
N ILE A 21 -3.45 -1.95 -13.00
CA ILE A 21 -2.61 -0.92 -12.38
C ILE A 21 -3.39 -0.32 -11.21
N CYS A 22 -2.80 -0.39 -10.02
CA CYS A 22 -3.35 0.21 -8.82
C CYS A 22 -2.73 1.62 -8.64
N LEU A 23 -3.58 2.66 -8.53
CA LEU A 23 -3.18 4.06 -8.45
C LEU A 23 -3.01 4.56 -7.03
N GLU A 24 -2.08 5.49 -6.82
CA GLU A 24 -1.96 6.17 -5.53
C GLU A 24 -3.13 7.15 -5.34
N THR A 25 -3.89 6.94 -4.27
CA THR A 25 -5.17 7.61 -4.04
C THR A 25 -5.05 9.09 -3.70
N GLN A 26 -3.98 9.50 -3.03
CA GLN A 26 -3.76 10.90 -2.66
C GLN A 26 -3.37 11.72 -3.89
N HIS A 27 -2.52 11.16 -4.76
CA HIS A 27 -2.12 11.79 -6.02
C HIS A 27 -3.33 12.01 -6.94
N VAL A 28 -4.15 10.97 -7.14
CA VAL A 28 -5.38 11.09 -7.95
C VAL A 28 -6.35 12.11 -7.33
N ARG A 29 -6.51 12.07 -6.01
CA ARG A 29 -7.36 13.04 -5.30
C ARG A 29 -6.85 14.47 -5.46
N ALA A 30 -5.53 14.71 -5.40
CA ALA A 30 -4.93 16.02 -5.58
C ALA A 30 -5.15 16.53 -7.01
N ALA A 31 -4.96 15.67 -8.01
CA ALA A 31 -5.20 16.01 -9.42
C ALA A 31 -6.67 16.38 -9.70
N LEU A 32 -7.62 15.73 -9.03
CA LEU A 32 -9.06 15.99 -9.19
C LEU A 32 -9.60 17.04 -8.21
N HIS A 33 -8.78 17.55 -7.28
CA HIS A 33 -9.24 18.43 -6.20
C HIS A 33 -9.83 19.75 -6.72
N ALA A 34 -9.35 20.25 -7.85
CA ALA A 34 -9.80 21.51 -8.45
C ALA A 34 -11.19 21.41 -9.12
N GLN A 35 -11.77 20.21 -9.25
CA GLN A 35 -13.08 20.04 -9.85
C GLN A 35 -14.18 20.61 -8.94
N ARG A 36 -14.86 21.66 -9.43
CA ARG A 36 -15.90 22.41 -8.70
C ARG A 36 -17.17 21.58 -8.46
N ASN A 37 -17.53 20.72 -9.43
CA ASN A 37 -18.69 19.83 -9.35
C ASN A 37 -18.21 18.37 -9.30
N LYS A 38 -18.49 17.67 -8.19
CA LYS A 38 -18.20 16.24 -8.05
C LYS A 38 -19.36 15.44 -8.59
N THR A 39 -19.14 14.77 -9.71
CA THR A 39 -20.10 13.83 -10.30
C THR A 39 -19.32 12.60 -10.72
N ASP A 40 -19.89 11.40 -10.58
CA ASP A 40 -19.18 10.16 -10.94
C ASP A 40 -18.72 10.17 -12.41
N ARG A 41 -19.46 10.86 -13.29
CA ARG A 41 -19.10 11.06 -14.69
C ARG A 41 -17.85 11.93 -14.85
N ALA A 42 -17.75 13.05 -14.13
CA ALA A 42 -16.58 13.93 -14.19
C ALA A 42 -15.35 13.29 -13.54
N ASP A 43 -15.54 12.53 -12.46
CA ASP A 43 -14.46 11.80 -11.79
C ASP A 43 -13.91 10.70 -12.71
N ALA A 44 -14.78 9.91 -13.35
CA ALA A 44 -14.37 8.88 -14.31
C ALA A 44 -13.57 9.47 -15.50
N LEU A 45 -14.03 10.60 -16.05
CA LEU A 45 -13.31 11.31 -17.11
C LEU A 45 -11.96 11.85 -16.63
N GLY A 46 -11.92 12.42 -15.43
CA GLY A 46 -10.69 12.92 -14.82
C GLY A 46 -9.66 11.81 -14.62
N ILE A 47 -10.08 10.67 -14.08
CA ILE A 47 -9.21 9.49 -13.92
C ILE A 47 -8.74 8.99 -15.29
N ALA A 48 -9.61 8.91 -16.29
CA ALA A 48 -9.23 8.48 -17.63
C ALA A 48 -8.21 9.42 -18.28
N HIS A 49 -8.34 10.74 -18.06
CA HIS A 49 -7.39 11.72 -18.55
C HIS A 49 -6.02 11.56 -17.89
N ILE A 50 -5.98 11.43 -16.56
CA ILE A 50 -4.76 11.17 -15.79
C ILE A 50 -4.07 9.89 -16.26
N MET A 51 -4.84 8.82 -16.55
CA MET A 51 -4.29 7.57 -17.10
C MET A 51 -3.68 7.77 -18.48
N ARG A 52 -4.34 8.53 -19.35
CA ARG A 52 -3.88 8.78 -20.72
C ARG A 52 -2.59 9.60 -20.76
N THR A 53 -2.47 10.61 -19.89
CA THR A 53 -1.28 11.47 -19.84
C THR A 53 -0.13 10.86 -19.04
N GLY A 54 -0.38 9.79 -18.29
CA GLY A 54 0.62 9.17 -17.42
C GLY A 54 0.93 9.98 -16.17
N TRP A 55 0.13 11.00 -15.85
CA TRP A 55 0.28 11.86 -14.67
C TRP A 55 -0.18 11.17 -13.37
N PHE A 56 0.26 9.95 -13.13
CA PHE A 56 -0.07 9.20 -11.93
C PHE A 56 1.14 8.48 -11.36
N TRP A 57 1.09 8.25 -10.06
CA TRP A 57 1.99 7.34 -9.40
C TRP A 57 1.35 5.97 -9.22
N ARG A 58 2.12 4.94 -9.56
CA ARG A 58 1.73 3.55 -9.38
C ARG A 58 1.88 3.19 -7.91
N ALA A 59 0.78 2.77 -7.28
CA ALA A 59 0.81 2.35 -5.90
C ALA A 59 1.49 0.98 -5.77
N HIS A 60 2.48 0.90 -4.88
CA HIS A 60 3.08 -0.37 -4.52
C HIS A 60 2.18 -1.14 -3.54
N ILE A 61 1.60 -2.24 -4.00
CA ILE A 61 0.74 -3.09 -3.19
C ILE A 61 1.60 -4.06 -2.38
N LYS A 62 1.45 -4.04 -1.06
CA LYS A 62 2.12 -5.00 -0.18
C LYS A 62 1.59 -6.40 -0.43
N THR A 63 2.45 -7.30 -0.87
CA THR A 63 2.12 -8.72 -1.11
C THR A 63 2.16 -9.50 0.22
N ALA A 64 1.54 -10.69 0.24
CA ALA A 64 1.59 -11.59 1.39
C ALA A 64 3.02 -11.89 1.91
N PRO A 65 4.02 -12.20 1.06
CA PRO A 65 5.39 -12.42 1.54
C PRO A 65 6.00 -11.19 2.20
N CYS A 66 5.70 -9.97 1.76
CA CYS A 66 6.16 -8.75 2.44
C CYS A 66 5.67 -8.67 3.89
N TYR A 67 4.43 -9.08 4.17
CA TYR A 67 3.90 -9.12 5.53
C TYR A 67 4.61 -10.19 6.37
N ARG A 68 4.86 -11.38 5.81
CA ARG A 68 5.58 -12.47 6.48
C ARG A 68 7.01 -12.04 6.83
N LEU A 69 7.73 -11.43 5.89
CA LEU A 69 9.07 -10.91 6.12
C LEU A 69 9.06 -9.83 7.20
N ARG A 70 8.11 -8.87 7.14
CA ARG A 70 7.99 -7.83 8.16
C ARG A 70 7.71 -8.41 9.54
N LEU A 71 6.86 -9.44 9.63
CA LEU A 71 6.56 -10.16 10.87
C LEU A 71 7.83 -10.79 11.46
N LEU A 72 8.58 -11.55 10.66
CA LEU A 72 9.83 -12.19 11.09
C LEU A 72 10.87 -11.17 11.55
N LEU A 73 11.04 -10.06 10.82
CA LEU A 73 11.97 -8.99 11.19
C LEU A 73 11.56 -8.32 12.50
N THR A 74 10.26 -8.11 12.72
CA THR A 74 9.74 -7.56 13.98
C THR A 74 9.99 -8.52 15.15
N HIS A 75 9.68 -9.81 15.00
CA HIS A 75 9.95 -10.81 16.04
C HIS A 75 11.43 -10.88 16.40
N ARG A 76 12.32 -10.89 15.40
CA ARG A 76 13.77 -10.89 15.63
C ARG A 76 14.23 -9.67 16.43
N ARG A 77 13.71 -8.47 16.12
CA ARG A 77 14.04 -7.25 16.89
C ARG A 77 13.55 -7.35 18.33
N ASN A 78 12.35 -7.88 18.55
CA ASN A 78 11.82 -8.06 19.90
C ASN A 78 12.63 -9.06 20.72
N LEU A 79 13.02 -10.20 20.14
CA LEU A 79 13.90 -11.16 20.81
C LEU A 79 15.27 -10.55 21.15
N LYS A 80 15.87 -9.79 20.22
CA LYS A 80 17.14 -9.08 20.48
C LYS A 80 17.01 -8.07 21.62
N ARG A 81 15.97 -7.24 21.61
CA ARG A 81 15.71 -6.27 22.69
C ARG A 81 15.48 -6.94 24.03
N ASN A 82 14.71 -8.03 24.05
CA ASN A 82 14.41 -8.75 25.29
C ASN A 82 15.66 -9.44 25.85
N CYS A 83 16.52 -9.98 25.00
CA CYS A 83 17.77 -10.61 25.41
C CYS A 83 18.81 -9.58 25.92
N SER A 84 18.87 -8.38 25.32
CA SER A 84 19.71 -7.30 25.86
C SER A 84 19.16 -6.75 27.19
N ILE A 85 17.83 -6.67 27.34
CA ILE A 85 17.18 -6.24 28.59
C ILE A 85 17.36 -7.28 29.70
N SER A 86 17.21 -8.57 29.39
CA SER A 86 17.43 -9.63 30.38
C SER A 86 18.89 -9.69 30.83
N ARG A 87 19.85 -9.44 29.93
CA ARG A 87 21.28 -9.31 30.28
C ARG A 87 21.58 -8.10 31.17
N MET A 88 20.96 -6.94 30.94
CA MET A 88 21.12 -5.78 31.84
C MET A 88 20.49 -6.04 33.21
N ARG A 89 19.36 -6.76 33.29
CA ARG A 89 18.70 -7.11 34.56
C ARG A 89 19.45 -8.18 35.37
N SER A 90 20.15 -9.10 34.70
CA SER A 90 20.95 -10.14 35.37
C SER A 90 22.34 -9.65 35.79
N GLY A 91 22.81 -8.50 35.28
CA GLY A 91 24.13 -7.92 35.59
C GLY A 91 24.11 -6.79 36.62
N THR A 92 22.95 -6.47 37.20
CA THR A 92 22.81 -5.50 38.31
C THR A 92 22.66 -6.20 39.66
N ARG A 93 23.39 -7.30 39.87
CA ARG A 93 23.67 -7.87 41.19
C ARG A 93 25.16 -8.05 41.35
#